data_AF-A0A920FX97-F1
#
_entry.id   AF-A0A920FX97-F1
#
_cell.length_a   1.000
_cell.length_b   1.000
_cell.length_c   1.000
_cell.angle_alpha   90.00
_cell.angle_beta   90.00
_cell.angle_gamma   90.00
#
_symmetry.space_group_name_H-M   'P 1'
#
loop_
_entity.id
_entity.type
_entity.pdbx_description
1 polymer ?
#
loop_
_entity_poly.entity_id
_entity_poly.type
_entity_poly.pdbx_seq_one_letter_code
_entity_poly.pdbx_strand_id
1 'polypeptide(L)'
;MEEFKNLIVNNKAVAGILSQISQTNVKLSNNIEDDSNYHSYFFPQNLLKNNEKHTLLDTFGILSKSKLLLREPISGSQISFYSVDYNHSQADDEKGYSLKSENVKNFYSCIFDNLDHKYSSSFFTNLKSNSNVSIIFPNNKSAHLISDSVNQLKSYAKKIFNIKINENQILTSSLPLDISIFEDGKLKKTIAIKNKSYLGISHQLANILHIFLKESKNDIKSSENYTNYINKIYFTFFNFFPNFLNTHIFKFLLRLTGPRSFSNQILEINNFYTDQNYFFSNAIDDNQSSSLFFKGNFFPEIKIEGSSKSIFSLLKGESNLICSSNFSPKQKINTILLANSYSKNQYDAKITDSVYELLNLDKCYYLVSPSGLITMVDLNSNLNQKSSLSSSKSKYSDTQQKTLDNFNVNKFKPSLPKIKLRFPFFQKN
;
A
#
# COMPACT_ATOMS: atom_id res chain seq x y z
N MET A 1 5.58 16.18 20.05
CA MET A 1 4.46 15.49 19.37
C MET A 1 3.23 16.30 19.72
N GLU A 2 2.59 16.95 18.75
CA GLU A 2 1.26 17.54 19.01
C GLU A 2 0.30 16.36 19.21
N GLU A 3 -0.13 16.15 20.45
CA GLU A 3 -1.24 15.25 20.71
C GLU A 3 -2.50 15.89 20.11
N PHE A 4 -3.04 15.27 19.05
CA PHE A 4 -4.37 15.60 18.56
C PHE A 4 -5.37 15.31 19.70
N LYS A 5 -5.74 16.34 20.47
CA LYS A 5 -6.55 16.19 21.68
C LYS A 5 -7.95 15.66 21.39
N ASN A 6 -8.50 15.94 20.21
CA ASN A 6 -9.77 15.39 19.73
C ASN A 6 -9.70 15.22 18.22
N LEU A 7 -9.99 14.01 17.74
CA LEU A 7 -10.10 13.71 16.32
C LEU A 7 -11.49 13.13 16.04
N ILE A 8 -12.26 13.86 15.22
CA ILE A 8 -13.68 13.57 14.97
C ILE A 8 -13.81 13.03 13.54
N VAL A 9 -14.54 11.94 13.38
CA VAL A 9 -14.68 11.23 12.10
C VAL A 9 -16.14 10.90 11.82
N ASN A 10 -16.57 10.97 10.57
CA ASN A 10 -17.95 10.67 10.16
C ASN A 10 -18.12 9.28 9.52
N ASN A 11 -17.11 8.41 9.59
CA ASN A 11 -17.13 7.08 9.00
C ASN A 11 -16.50 6.06 9.95
N LYS A 12 -17.17 4.92 10.13
CA LYS A 12 -16.77 3.90 11.10
C LYS A 12 -15.44 3.23 10.71
N ALA A 13 -15.18 3.05 9.42
CA ALA A 13 -13.92 2.46 8.96
C ALA A 13 -12.72 3.38 9.20
N VAL A 14 -12.86 4.68 8.95
CA VAL A 14 -11.83 5.66 9.27
C VAL A 14 -11.57 5.68 10.78
N ALA A 15 -12.63 5.63 11.59
CA ALA A 15 -12.51 5.57 13.05
C ALA A 15 -11.76 4.33 13.54
N GLY A 16 -12.16 3.16 13.05
CA GLY A 16 -11.55 1.88 13.37
C GLY A 16 -10.09 1.79 12.91
N ILE A 17 -9.74 2.41 11.78
CA ILE A 17 -8.35 2.46 11.33
C ILE A 17 -7.50 3.36 12.23
N LEU A 18 -8.01 4.53 12.60
CA LEU A 18 -7.30 5.48 13.45
C LEU A 18 -7.06 4.95 14.87
N SER A 19 -8.03 4.24 15.44
CA SER A 19 -7.88 3.65 16.76
C SER A 19 -6.75 2.62 16.80
N GLN A 20 -6.44 1.95 15.69
CA GLN A 20 -5.36 0.95 15.63
C GLN A 20 -3.96 1.55 15.45
N ILE A 21 -3.85 2.65 14.72
CA ILE A 21 -2.55 3.27 14.40
C ILE A 21 -2.17 4.41 15.37
N SER A 22 -3.09 4.82 16.25
CA SER A 22 -2.93 5.94 17.17
C SER A 22 -3.52 5.68 18.54
N GLN A 23 -2.91 6.25 19.57
CA GLN A 23 -3.43 6.28 20.94
C GLN A 23 -4.40 7.46 21.17
N THR A 24 -4.70 8.24 20.13
CA THR A 24 -5.59 9.42 20.22
C THR A 24 -7.04 8.99 20.42
N ASN A 25 -7.78 9.73 21.25
CA ASN A 25 -9.22 9.55 21.42
C ASN A 25 -9.97 9.92 20.13
N VAL A 26 -10.36 8.90 19.36
CA VAL A 26 -11.17 9.03 18.15
C VAL A 26 -12.65 9.03 18.54
N LYS A 27 -13.39 10.05 18.11
CA LYS A 27 -14.84 10.16 18.31
C LYS A 27 -15.59 10.15 16.99
N LEU A 28 -16.75 9.51 16.98
CA LEU A 28 -17.66 9.56 15.85
C LEU A 28 -18.46 10.87 15.88
N SER A 29 -18.74 11.47 14.73
CA SER A 29 -19.70 12.57 14.65
C SER A 29 -21.11 12.07 14.98
N ASN A 30 -21.98 12.93 15.52
CA ASN A 30 -23.37 12.55 15.83
C ASN A 30 -24.22 12.23 14.57
N ASN A 31 -23.88 12.82 13.42
CA ASN A 31 -24.65 12.68 12.16
C ASN A 31 -24.02 11.66 11.21
N ILE A 32 -23.86 10.41 11.64
CA ILE A 32 -23.29 9.36 10.79
C ILE A 32 -24.39 8.63 10.04
N GLU A 33 -24.39 8.78 8.71
CA GLU A 33 -25.17 7.97 7.76
C GLU A 33 -24.38 6.70 7.34
N ASP A 34 -23.58 6.12 8.24
CA ASP A 34 -22.79 4.91 7.98
C ASP A 34 -23.41 3.69 8.66
N ASP A 35 -24.17 2.92 7.89
CA ASP A 35 -24.81 1.67 8.31
C ASP A 35 -23.84 0.46 8.30
N SER A 36 -22.52 0.70 8.17
CA SER A 36 -21.54 -0.38 8.22
C SER A 36 -21.67 -1.21 9.50
N ASN A 37 -21.70 -2.52 9.31
CA ASN A 37 -21.72 -3.56 10.34
C ASN A 37 -20.63 -4.63 10.12
N TYR A 38 -19.68 -4.36 9.22
CA TYR A 38 -18.46 -5.13 9.06
C TYR A 38 -17.24 -4.29 9.41
N HIS A 39 -16.52 -4.72 10.45
CA HIS A 39 -15.41 -3.98 11.04
C HIS A 39 -14.09 -4.74 10.99
N SER A 40 -13.76 -5.27 9.80
CA SER A 40 -12.46 -5.87 9.55
C SER A 40 -11.68 -5.12 8.49
N TYR A 41 -10.42 -4.76 8.78
CA TYR A 41 -9.60 -3.90 7.93
C TYR A 41 -8.18 -4.44 7.76
N PHE A 42 -7.45 -3.89 6.80
CA PHE A 42 -6.08 -4.27 6.48
C PHE A 42 -5.11 -3.14 6.75
N PHE A 43 -3.97 -3.48 7.36
CA PHE A 43 -2.97 -2.51 7.84
C PHE A 43 -1.56 -2.96 7.51
N PRO A 44 -0.64 -2.03 7.26
CA PRO A 44 0.79 -2.32 7.40
C PRO A 44 1.09 -2.69 8.87
N GLN A 45 1.75 -3.82 9.09
CA GLN A 45 2.03 -4.34 10.45
C GLN A 45 2.75 -3.34 11.35
N ASN A 46 3.71 -2.61 10.78
CA ASN A 46 4.56 -1.66 11.48
C ASN A 46 3.82 -0.40 11.99
N LEU A 47 2.58 -0.17 11.53
CA LEU A 47 1.76 0.95 11.98
C LEU A 47 0.87 0.62 13.18
N LEU A 48 0.68 -0.67 13.48
CA LEU A 48 -0.15 -1.09 14.60
C LEU A 48 0.51 -0.70 15.92
N LYS A 49 -0.21 0.05 16.76
CA LYS A 49 0.25 0.45 18.09
C LYS A 49 -0.50 -0.25 19.21
N ASN A 50 -1.68 -0.80 18.93
CA ASN A 50 -2.48 -1.49 19.93
C ASN A 50 -2.12 -2.98 20.00
N ASN A 51 -2.14 -3.52 21.21
CA ASN A 51 -1.85 -4.93 21.51
C ASN A 51 -3.03 -5.86 21.18
N GLU A 52 -3.98 -5.42 20.37
CA GLU A 52 -5.16 -6.21 20.08
C GLU A 52 -4.85 -7.34 19.09
N LYS A 53 -5.70 -8.38 19.14
CA LYS A 53 -5.53 -9.59 18.32
C LYS A 53 -5.73 -9.25 16.84
N HIS A 54 -4.61 -9.13 16.13
CA HIS A 54 -4.56 -9.11 14.68
C HIS A 54 -4.05 -10.45 14.15
N THR A 55 -4.39 -10.75 12.91
CA THR A 55 -3.85 -11.86 12.16
C THR A 55 -2.83 -11.33 11.15
N LEU A 56 -1.58 -11.77 11.29
CA LEU A 56 -0.57 -11.56 10.27
C LEU A 56 -0.89 -12.42 9.04
N LEU A 57 -0.86 -11.83 7.85
CA LEU A 57 -1.02 -12.56 6.59
C LEU A 57 0.35 -12.93 6.03
N ASP A 58 0.62 -14.23 5.95
CA ASP A 58 1.90 -14.77 5.50
C ASP A 58 1.96 -14.99 3.99
N THR A 59 0.83 -15.34 3.38
CA THR A 59 0.78 -15.72 1.97
C THR A 59 -0.35 -15.03 1.22
N PHE A 60 -0.11 -14.77 -0.06
CA PHE A 60 -1.15 -14.34 -0.97
C PHE A 60 -1.39 -15.42 -2.03
N GLY A 61 -2.58 -15.43 -2.61
CA GLY A 61 -2.94 -16.38 -3.64
C GLY A 61 -3.81 -15.77 -4.73
N ILE A 62 -3.69 -16.34 -5.93
CA ILE A 62 -4.44 -15.93 -7.10
C ILE A 62 -5.39 -17.05 -7.49
N LEU A 63 -6.67 -16.72 -7.57
CA LEU A 63 -7.72 -17.61 -8.04
C LEU A 63 -8.06 -17.33 -9.50
N SER A 64 -8.21 -18.38 -10.30
CA SER A 64 -8.98 -18.33 -11.56
C SER A 64 -10.30 -19.04 -11.34
N LYS A 65 -11.40 -18.28 -11.38
CA LYS A 65 -12.74 -18.78 -11.03
C LYS A 65 -12.72 -19.30 -9.58
N SER A 66 -12.68 -20.61 -9.38
CA SER A 66 -12.59 -21.27 -8.07
C SER A 66 -11.29 -22.06 -7.85
N LYS A 67 -10.38 -22.08 -8.83
CA LYS A 67 -9.13 -22.84 -8.75
C LYS A 67 -7.98 -21.94 -8.33
N LEU A 68 -7.21 -22.39 -7.33
CA LEU A 68 -5.96 -21.75 -6.92
C LEU A 68 -4.89 -21.96 -7.99
N LEU A 69 -4.38 -20.86 -8.55
CA LEU A 69 -3.34 -20.87 -9.57
C LEU A 69 -1.94 -20.78 -8.97
N LEU A 70 -1.83 -19.94 -7.95
CA LEU A 70 -0.58 -19.54 -7.32
C LEU A 70 -0.87 -19.24 -5.85
N ARG A 71 0.04 -19.66 -4.98
CA ARG A 71 0.12 -19.22 -3.59
C ARG A 71 1.59 -18.99 -3.28
N GLU A 72 1.94 -17.77 -2.87
CA GLU A 72 3.31 -17.35 -2.64
C GLU A 72 3.39 -16.57 -1.32
N PRO A 73 4.55 -16.51 -0.67
CA PRO A 73 4.73 -15.70 0.53
C PRO A 73 4.59 -14.21 0.21
N ILE A 74 3.98 -13.46 1.12
CA ILE A 74 3.98 -12.00 1.09
C ILE A 74 5.40 -11.57 1.44
N SER A 75 6.04 -10.89 0.48
CA SER A 75 7.44 -10.46 0.61
C SER A 75 7.50 -8.95 0.83
N GLY A 76 8.17 -8.51 1.91
CA GLY A 76 8.30 -7.09 2.26
C GLY A 76 7.55 -6.73 3.54
N SER A 77 6.87 -5.57 3.54
CA SER A 77 6.08 -5.12 4.69
C SER A 77 4.91 -6.08 4.93
N GLN A 78 4.88 -6.67 6.13
CA GLN A 78 3.81 -7.59 6.50
C GLN A 78 2.46 -6.87 6.56
N ILE A 79 1.41 -7.57 6.17
CA ILE A 79 0.05 -7.06 6.19
C ILE A 79 -0.68 -7.73 7.35
N SER A 80 -1.32 -6.92 8.16
CA SER A 80 -2.21 -7.38 9.21
C SER A 80 -3.65 -7.29 8.77
N PHE A 81 -4.39 -8.36 9.04
CA PHE A 81 -5.85 -8.39 9.02
C PHE A 81 -6.36 -8.29 10.45
N TYR A 82 -7.24 -7.33 10.67
CA TYR A 82 -7.75 -7.02 12.00
C TYR A 82 -9.26 -6.94 11.93
N SER A 83 -9.96 -7.45 12.94
CA SER A 83 -11.42 -7.53 12.99
C SER A 83 -11.92 -7.28 14.41
N VAL A 84 -12.58 -6.15 14.66
CA VAL A 84 -13.13 -5.81 15.98
C VAL A 84 -14.38 -4.96 15.88
N ASP A 85 -15.33 -5.21 16.79
CA ASP A 85 -16.49 -4.35 17.03
C ASP A 85 -16.09 -3.19 17.95
N TYR A 86 -15.86 -2.01 17.36
CA TYR A 86 -15.62 -0.80 18.14
C TYR A 86 -16.89 0.02 18.33
N ASN A 87 -17.22 0.24 19.60
CA ASN A 87 -18.15 1.29 20.00
C ASN A 87 -17.34 2.57 20.25
N HIS A 88 -17.27 3.44 19.24
CA HIS A 88 -16.69 4.77 19.41
C HIS A 88 -17.69 5.71 20.08
N SER A 89 -17.25 6.48 21.07
CA SER A 89 -18.06 7.56 21.65
C SER A 89 -18.38 8.61 20.61
N GLN A 90 -19.58 9.18 20.68
CA GLN A 90 -19.98 10.27 19.78
C GLN A 90 -19.47 11.64 20.31
N ALA A 91 -19.41 12.65 19.43
CA ALA A 91 -19.00 14.00 19.75
C ALA A 91 -20.07 15.02 19.32
N ASP A 92 -20.41 15.92 20.26
CA ASP A 92 -21.41 16.97 20.05
C ASP A 92 -20.85 18.21 19.31
N ASP A 93 -19.54 18.46 19.36
CA ASP A 93 -18.88 19.65 18.79
C ASP A 93 -17.73 19.28 17.84
N GLU A 94 -17.66 19.88 16.64
CA GLU A 94 -16.56 19.72 15.66
C GLU A 94 -15.30 20.58 15.97
N LYS A 95 -15.00 20.88 17.24
CA LYS A 95 -13.79 21.65 17.60
C LYS A 95 -12.54 20.77 17.54
N GLY A 96 -11.48 21.25 16.87
CA GLY A 96 -10.25 20.49 16.60
C GLY A 96 -10.18 19.96 15.16
N TYR A 97 -9.61 18.77 14.99
CA TYR A 97 -9.48 18.14 13.68
C TYR A 97 -10.70 17.26 13.38
N SER A 98 -11.37 17.51 12.26
CA SER A 98 -12.45 16.67 11.76
C SER A 98 -12.11 16.08 10.39
N LEU A 99 -12.28 14.78 10.22
CA LEU A 99 -12.10 14.07 8.95
C LEU A 99 -13.47 13.71 8.39
N LYS A 100 -13.81 14.26 7.23
CA LYS A 100 -15.03 13.96 6.50
C LYS A 100 -14.71 13.01 5.35
N SER A 101 -15.34 11.85 5.39
CA SER A 101 -15.31 10.83 4.36
C SER A 101 -16.26 11.20 3.23
N GLU A 102 -15.75 11.19 2.00
CA GLU A 102 -16.47 11.55 0.78
C GLU A 102 -16.31 10.41 -0.26
N ASN A 103 -17.22 10.38 -1.24
CA ASN A 103 -17.23 9.39 -2.33
C ASN A 103 -17.09 7.94 -1.83
N VAL A 104 -17.96 7.55 -0.91
CA VAL A 104 -17.91 6.24 -0.23
C VAL A 104 -18.19 5.09 -1.21
N LYS A 105 -17.37 4.05 -1.13
CA LYS A 105 -17.57 2.76 -1.81
C LYS A 105 -18.00 1.69 -0.81
N ASN A 106 -19.11 1.05 -1.11
CA ASN A 106 -19.64 -0.04 -0.30
C ASN A 106 -19.05 -1.39 -0.72
N PHE A 107 -18.71 -2.18 0.28
CA PHE A 107 -18.27 -3.55 0.15
C PHE A 107 -19.15 -4.44 1.01
N TYR A 108 -19.35 -5.66 0.52
CA TYR A 108 -20.16 -6.67 1.15
C TYR A 108 -19.26 -7.82 1.58
N SER A 109 -19.55 -8.40 2.74
CA SER A 109 -18.79 -9.52 3.26
C SER A 109 -19.67 -10.62 3.84
N CYS A 110 -19.12 -11.83 3.84
CA CYS A 110 -19.66 -12.95 4.61
C CYS A 110 -18.52 -13.64 5.36
N ILE A 111 -18.78 -13.91 6.63
CA ILE A 111 -17.88 -14.64 7.52
C ILE A 111 -18.40 -16.07 7.58
N PHE A 112 -17.49 -17.02 7.35
CA PHE A 112 -17.78 -18.44 7.45
C PHE A 112 -16.95 -19.01 8.58
N ASP A 113 -17.61 -19.36 9.67
CA ASP A 113 -17.01 -20.08 10.79
C ASP A 113 -17.16 -21.59 10.59
N ASN A 114 -16.29 -22.37 11.24
CA ASN A 114 -16.28 -23.84 11.19
C ASN A 114 -16.04 -24.43 9.79
N LEU A 115 -15.24 -23.75 8.98
CA LEU A 115 -14.72 -24.26 7.71
C LEU A 115 -13.31 -24.83 7.92
N ASP A 116 -13.12 -26.15 7.82
CA ASP A 116 -11.78 -26.73 7.87
C ASP A 116 -11.03 -26.51 6.55
N HIS A 117 -9.85 -25.88 6.62
CA HIS A 117 -8.97 -25.69 5.45
C HIS A 117 -7.49 -25.51 5.83
N LYS A 118 -6.59 -25.63 4.84
CA LYS A 118 -5.12 -25.54 5.00
C LYS A 118 -4.51 -24.17 4.70
N TYR A 119 -5.35 -23.15 4.60
CA TYR A 119 -4.98 -21.83 4.06
C TYR A 119 -4.86 -20.76 5.15
N SER A 120 -4.56 -21.14 6.40
CA SER A 120 -4.34 -20.16 7.47
C SER A 120 -3.39 -19.04 7.05
N SER A 121 -3.61 -17.84 7.58
CA SER A 121 -2.81 -16.64 7.34
C SER A 121 -2.67 -16.30 5.85
N SER A 122 -3.75 -16.46 5.07
CA SER A 122 -3.70 -16.26 3.61
C SER A 122 -4.73 -15.27 3.09
N PHE A 123 -4.33 -14.47 2.11
CA PHE A 123 -5.22 -13.60 1.34
C PHE A 123 -5.29 -14.04 -0.12
N PHE A 124 -6.46 -14.44 -0.59
CA PHE A 124 -6.67 -14.82 -1.99
C PHE A 124 -7.49 -13.77 -2.72
N THR A 125 -7.11 -13.48 -3.96
CA THR A 125 -7.86 -12.58 -4.85
C THR A 125 -8.09 -13.22 -6.21
N ASN A 126 -9.18 -12.84 -6.88
CA ASN A 126 -9.46 -13.23 -8.24
C ASN A 126 -9.20 -12.06 -9.20
N LEU A 127 -8.36 -12.27 -10.22
CA LEU A 127 -7.88 -11.22 -11.13
C LEU A 127 -8.85 -10.89 -12.28
N LYS A 128 -10.16 -10.94 -12.05
CA LYS A 128 -11.12 -10.56 -13.10
C LYS A 128 -11.31 -9.04 -13.12
N SER A 129 -11.18 -8.46 -14.31
CA SER A 129 -11.26 -7.02 -14.58
C SER A 129 -12.45 -6.27 -13.97
N ASN A 130 -13.57 -6.97 -13.72
CA ASN A 130 -14.83 -6.36 -13.27
C ASN A 130 -15.39 -6.97 -11.97
N SER A 131 -14.62 -7.81 -11.28
CA SER A 131 -15.12 -8.57 -10.11
C SER A 131 -13.97 -9.00 -9.20
N ASN A 132 -13.54 -8.09 -8.32
CA ASN A 132 -12.55 -8.42 -7.31
C ASN A 132 -13.27 -9.04 -6.10
N VAL A 133 -13.20 -10.36 -6.03
CA VAL A 133 -13.59 -11.10 -4.83
C VAL A 133 -12.32 -11.43 -4.08
N SER A 134 -12.27 -11.02 -2.82
CA SER A 134 -11.18 -11.29 -1.89
C SER A 134 -11.63 -12.34 -0.88
N ILE A 135 -10.74 -13.27 -0.56
CA ILE A 135 -10.95 -14.29 0.45
C ILE A 135 -9.82 -14.20 1.46
N ILE A 136 -10.17 -14.00 2.72
CA ILE A 136 -9.23 -13.95 3.83
C ILE A 136 -9.41 -15.23 4.61
N PHE A 137 -8.30 -15.88 4.91
CA PHE A 137 -8.26 -17.07 5.74
C PHE A 137 -7.46 -16.73 7.00
N PRO A 138 -8.10 -16.13 8.03
CA PRO A 138 -7.37 -15.65 9.19
C PRO A 138 -6.81 -16.78 10.07
N ASN A 139 -7.48 -17.93 10.10
CA ASN A 139 -7.01 -19.14 10.79
C ASN A 139 -7.33 -20.38 9.94
N ASN A 140 -7.25 -21.58 10.50
CA ASN A 140 -7.55 -22.84 9.80
C ASN A 140 -9.03 -23.26 9.82
N LYS A 141 -9.90 -22.46 10.43
CA LYS A 141 -11.32 -22.77 10.69
C LYS A 141 -12.30 -21.73 10.15
N SER A 142 -11.82 -20.62 9.59
CA SER A 142 -12.67 -19.51 9.19
C SER A 142 -12.19 -18.86 7.91
N ALA A 143 -13.15 -18.34 7.16
CA ALA A 143 -12.90 -17.59 5.93
C ALA A 143 -13.81 -16.37 5.86
N HIS A 144 -13.25 -15.23 5.46
CA HIS A 144 -14.00 -14.02 5.17
C HIS A 144 -14.00 -13.80 3.67
N LEU A 145 -15.17 -13.71 3.08
CA LEU A 145 -15.35 -13.41 1.67
C LEU A 145 -15.79 -11.95 1.54
N ILE A 146 -15.11 -11.16 0.71
CA ILE A 146 -15.38 -9.73 0.51
C ILE A 146 -15.50 -9.41 -0.98
N SER A 147 -16.49 -8.60 -1.36
CA SER A 147 -16.69 -8.14 -2.75
C SER A 147 -17.44 -6.81 -2.77
N ASP A 148 -17.29 -6.04 -3.85
CA ASP A 148 -18.14 -4.87 -4.12
C ASP A 148 -19.50 -5.22 -4.75
N SER A 149 -19.82 -6.51 -4.88
CA SER A 149 -21.10 -6.99 -5.43
C SER A 149 -21.68 -8.17 -4.64
N VAL A 150 -22.89 -7.99 -4.11
CA VAL A 150 -23.68 -9.06 -3.45
C VAL A 150 -23.84 -10.29 -4.34
N ASN A 151 -24.12 -10.10 -5.64
CA ASN A 151 -24.32 -11.21 -6.57
C ASN A 151 -23.04 -12.03 -6.77
N GLN A 152 -21.89 -11.34 -6.85
CA GLN A 152 -20.60 -12.01 -6.99
C GLN A 152 -20.23 -12.77 -5.72
N LEU A 153 -20.47 -12.15 -4.56
CA LEU A 153 -20.25 -12.74 -3.25
C LEU A 153 -21.06 -14.04 -3.08
N LYS A 154 -22.38 -14.02 -3.35
CA LYS A 154 -23.24 -15.22 -3.36
C LYS A 154 -22.74 -16.30 -4.33
N SER A 155 -22.35 -15.90 -5.54
CA SER A 155 -21.84 -16.81 -6.59
C SER A 155 -20.53 -17.48 -6.19
N TYR A 156 -19.60 -16.73 -5.57
CA TYR A 156 -18.31 -17.25 -5.14
C TYR A 156 -18.42 -18.15 -3.92
N ALA A 157 -19.24 -17.79 -2.93
CA ALA A 157 -19.50 -18.64 -1.77
C ALA A 157 -20.01 -20.03 -2.18
N LYS A 158 -20.97 -20.08 -3.10
CA LYS A 158 -21.48 -21.34 -3.64
C LYS A 158 -20.41 -22.12 -4.41
N LYS A 159 -19.54 -21.45 -5.16
CA LYS A 159 -18.53 -22.11 -5.99
C LYS A 159 -17.33 -22.63 -5.20
N ILE A 160 -16.92 -21.94 -4.14
CA ILE A 160 -15.69 -22.25 -3.40
C ILE A 160 -16.00 -23.08 -2.15
N PHE A 161 -17.05 -22.70 -1.41
CA PHE A 161 -17.40 -23.34 -0.14
C PHE A 161 -18.62 -24.25 -0.25
N ASN A 162 -19.31 -24.28 -1.39
CA ASN A 162 -20.60 -24.96 -1.55
C ASN A 162 -21.68 -24.48 -0.55
N ILE A 163 -21.59 -23.23 -0.12
CA ILE A 163 -22.52 -22.61 0.83
C ILE A 163 -23.44 -21.63 0.09
N LYS A 164 -24.74 -21.68 0.38
CA LYS A 164 -25.72 -20.69 -0.08
C LYS A 164 -25.88 -19.61 1.00
N ILE A 165 -25.59 -18.36 0.64
CA ILE A 165 -25.70 -17.20 1.53
C ILE A 165 -27.12 -16.62 1.47
N ASN A 166 -27.70 -16.34 2.63
CA ASN A 166 -28.89 -15.52 2.79
C ASN A 166 -28.53 -14.03 2.95
N GLU A 167 -29.40 -13.12 2.52
CA GLU A 167 -29.09 -11.67 2.56
C GLU A 167 -28.84 -11.15 3.97
N ASN A 168 -29.53 -11.69 4.96
CA ASN A 168 -29.36 -11.32 6.36
C ASN A 168 -27.97 -11.66 6.94
N GLN A 169 -27.20 -12.51 6.26
CA GLN A 169 -25.83 -12.88 6.66
C GLN A 169 -24.77 -11.98 6.02
N ILE A 170 -25.18 -11.07 5.13
CA ILE A 170 -24.28 -10.17 4.42
C ILE A 170 -24.02 -8.97 5.28
N LEU A 171 -22.76 -8.75 5.61
CA LEU A 171 -22.29 -7.57 6.31
C LEU A 171 -21.83 -6.53 5.29
N THR A 172 -21.91 -5.25 5.64
CA THR A 172 -21.58 -4.12 4.78
C THR A 172 -20.50 -3.28 5.45
N SER A 173 -19.53 -2.82 4.64
CA SER A 173 -18.48 -1.89 5.03
C SER A 173 -18.37 -0.78 4.00
N SER A 174 -18.36 0.45 4.49
CA SER A 174 -18.32 1.68 3.72
C SER A 174 -16.92 2.29 3.84
N LEU A 175 -16.14 2.24 2.77
CA LEU A 175 -14.81 2.85 2.73
C LEU A 175 -14.83 4.15 1.92
N PRO A 176 -14.24 5.26 2.42
CA PRO A 176 -14.12 6.48 1.64
C PRO A 176 -13.23 6.28 0.41
N LEU A 177 -13.50 7.03 -0.65
CA LEU A 177 -12.52 7.26 -1.72
C LEU A 177 -11.89 8.64 -1.62
N ASP A 178 -12.44 9.55 -0.82
CA ASP A 178 -11.85 10.84 -0.52
C ASP A 178 -11.97 11.15 0.97
N ILE A 179 -10.97 11.83 1.53
CA ILE A 179 -11.00 12.34 2.92
C ILE A 179 -10.69 13.82 2.91
N SER A 180 -11.66 14.61 3.36
CA SER A 180 -11.50 16.03 3.61
C SER A 180 -11.15 16.27 5.07
N ILE A 181 -10.04 16.97 5.30
CA ILE A 181 -9.48 17.26 6.62
C ILE A 181 -9.75 18.72 6.94
N PHE A 182 -10.47 18.94 8.04
CA PHE A 182 -10.75 20.27 8.55
C PHE A 182 -10.05 20.47 9.88
N GLU A 183 -9.65 21.71 10.14
CA GLU A 183 -9.15 22.19 11.43
C GLU A 183 -10.02 23.37 11.83
N ASP A 184 -10.72 23.26 12.97
CA ASP A 184 -11.65 24.27 13.48
C ASP A 184 -12.65 24.75 12.41
N GLY A 185 -13.23 23.79 11.67
CA GLY A 185 -14.21 24.03 10.61
C GLY A 185 -13.66 24.52 9.28
N LYS A 186 -12.35 24.81 9.16
CA LYS A 186 -11.73 25.22 7.89
C LYS A 186 -11.11 24.04 7.18
N LEU A 187 -11.49 23.83 5.91
CA LEU A 187 -10.89 22.81 5.06
C LEU A 187 -9.40 23.10 4.88
N LYS A 188 -8.56 22.12 5.22
CA LYS A 188 -7.11 22.20 5.04
C LYS A 188 -6.65 21.43 3.81
N LYS A 189 -7.12 20.20 3.66
CA LYS A 189 -6.73 19.33 2.56
C LYS A 189 -7.79 18.29 2.27
N THR A 190 -7.86 17.88 1.00
CA THR A 190 -8.63 16.73 0.56
C THR A 190 -7.68 15.73 -0.08
N ILE A 191 -7.78 14.48 0.35
CA ILE A 191 -6.88 13.41 -0.07
C ILE A 191 -7.71 12.33 -0.77
N ALA A 192 -7.39 12.10 -2.04
CA ALA A 192 -8.02 11.05 -2.84
C ALA A 192 -7.32 9.69 -2.66
N ILE A 193 -8.13 8.65 -2.51
CA ILE A 193 -7.73 7.26 -2.43
C ILE A 193 -7.89 6.64 -3.81
N LYS A 194 -6.75 6.27 -4.40
CA LYS A 194 -6.67 5.80 -5.80
C LYS A 194 -6.96 4.31 -5.94
N ASN A 195 -6.78 3.54 -4.89
CA ASN A 195 -7.06 2.10 -4.90
C ASN A 195 -8.56 1.82 -4.96
N LYS A 196 -8.93 0.66 -5.51
CA LYS A 196 -10.34 0.28 -5.72
C LYS A 196 -10.75 -1.00 -5.02
N SER A 197 -9.79 -1.85 -4.65
CA SER A 197 -10.03 -3.04 -3.83
C SER A 197 -10.17 -2.69 -2.36
N TYR A 198 -10.88 -3.53 -1.62
CA TYR A 198 -11.07 -3.34 -0.18
C TYR A 198 -9.74 -3.30 0.59
N LEU A 199 -8.83 -4.23 0.28
CA LEU A 199 -7.49 -4.30 0.87
C LEU A 199 -6.64 -3.09 0.49
N GLY A 200 -6.62 -2.72 -0.79
CA GLY A 200 -5.87 -1.57 -1.27
C GLY A 200 -6.35 -0.25 -0.67
N ILE A 201 -7.67 -0.04 -0.56
CA ILE A 201 -8.26 1.16 0.08
C ILE A 201 -7.89 1.18 1.56
N SER A 202 -8.16 0.09 2.31
CA SER A 202 -7.87 0.03 3.76
C SER A 202 -6.38 0.29 4.06
N HIS A 203 -5.50 -0.35 3.30
CA HIS A 203 -4.06 -0.23 3.49
C HIS A 203 -3.54 1.18 3.12
N GLN A 204 -4.07 1.78 2.05
CA GLN A 204 -3.73 3.16 1.65
C GLN A 204 -4.26 4.18 2.65
N LEU A 205 -5.47 3.98 3.14
CA LEU A 205 -6.11 4.80 4.16
C LEU A 205 -5.28 4.81 5.46
N ALA A 206 -4.87 3.65 5.96
CA ALA A 206 -4.02 3.54 7.15
C ALA A 206 -2.70 4.32 7.02
N ASN A 207 -2.03 4.21 5.87
CA ASN A 207 -0.79 4.93 5.60
C ASN A 207 -1.00 6.46 5.51
N ILE A 208 -2.05 6.92 4.81
CA ILE A 208 -2.40 8.35 4.72
C ILE A 208 -2.65 8.93 6.11
N LEU A 209 -3.44 8.22 6.92
CA LEU A 209 -3.81 8.67 8.26
C LEU A 209 -2.60 8.68 9.20
N HIS A 210 -1.69 7.70 9.09
CA HIS A 210 -0.42 7.71 9.83
C HIS A 210 0.47 8.90 9.47
N ILE A 211 0.61 9.20 8.17
CA ILE A 211 1.33 10.39 7.70
C ILE A 211 0.68 11.64 8.29
N PHE A 212 -0.64 11.77 8.17
CA PHE A 212 -1.38 12.93 8.70
C PHE A 212 -1.16 13.14 10.20
N LEU A 213 -1.18 12.06 11.00
CA LEU A 213 -0.95 12.12 12.44
C LEU A 213 0.50 12.50 12.82
N LYS A 214 1.47 12.29 11.91
CA LYS A 214 2.88 12.62 12.16
C LYS A 214 3.30 13.94 11.54
N GLU A 215 2.67 14.32 10.43
CA GLU A 215 3.03 15.45 9.56
C GLU A 215 1.75 16.12 9.02
N SER A 216 0.97 16.74 9.91
CA SER A 216 -0.32 17.36 9.56
C SER A 216 -0.23 18.42 8.47
N LYS A 217 0.88 19.17 8.44
CA LYS A 217 1.12 20.31 7.55
C LYS A 217 1.56 19.92 6.13
N ASN A 218 2.02 18.69 5.90
CA ASN A 218 2.54 18.29 4.59
C ASN A 218 1.41 17.92 3.61
N ASP A 219 1.55 18.39 2.37
CA ASP A 219 0.67 18.08 1.23
C ASP A 219 1.11 16.77 0.57
N ILE A 220 0.99 15.68 1.32
CA ILE A 220 1.31 14.35 0.81
C ILE A 220 0.10 13.76 0.10
N LYS A 221 0.27 13.44 -1.19
CA LYS A 221 -0.73 12.75 -2.01
C LYS A 221 -0.23 11.38 -2.38
N SER A 222 -1.14 10.44 -2.54
CA SER A 222 -0.79 9.16 -3.16
C SER A 222 -0.53 9.35 -4.65
N SER A 223 0.59 8.85 -5.14
CA SER A 223 0.95 8.83 -6.56
C SER A 223 0.03 7.91 -7.36
N GLU A 224 -0.17 8.22 -8.64
CA GLU A 224 -0.70 7.25 -9.60
C GLU A 224 0.42 6.26 -9.92
N ASN A 225 0.44 5.13 -9.22
CA ASN A 225 1.46 4.13 -9.46
C ASN A 225 1.26 3.47 -10.84
N TYR A 226 2.04 3.89 -11.85
CA TYR A 226 1.99 3.36 -13.21
C TYR A 226 2.64 1.99 -13.37
N THR A 227 3.42 1.47 -12.40
CA THR A 227 3.89 0.07 -12.45
C THR A 227 2.70 -0.91 -12.44
N ASN A 228 1.56 -0.45 -11.93
CA ASN A 228 0.28 -1.13 -11.97
C ASN A 228 -0.25 -1.29 -13.42
N TYR A 229 0.19 -0.48 -14.39
CA TYR A 229 -0.35 -0.48 -15.75
C TYR A 229 0.02 -1.74 -16.54
N ILE A 230 1.29 -2.18 -16.52
CA ILE A 230 1.74 -3.39 -17.23
C ILE A 230 1.07 -4.63 -16.64
N ASN A 231 1.04 -4.77 -15.32
CA ASN A 231 0.38 -5.89 -14.67
C ASN A 231 -1.15 -5.82 -14.79
N LYS A 232 -1.78 -4.65 -14.76
CA LYS A 232 -3.20 -4.49 -15.11
C LYS A 232 -3.48 -4.88 -16.55
N ILE A 233 -2.61 -4.52 -17.49
CA ILE A 233 -2.68 -4.99 -18.89
C ILE A 233 -2.63 -6.52 -18.89
N TYR A 234 -1.63 -7.15 -18.28
CA TYR A 234 -1.52 -8.60 -18.21
C TYR A 234 -2.73 -9.26 -17.53
N PHE A 235 -3.24 -8.72 -16.43
CA PHE A 235 -4.42 -9.23 -15.73
C PHE A 235 -5.71 -9.03 -16.54
N THR A 236 -5.78 -7.95 -17.32
CA THR A 236 -6.89 -7.75 -18.27
C THR A 236 -6.81 -8.78 -19.39
N PHE A 237 -5.61 -9.08 -19.88
CA PHE A 237 -5.37 -10.10 -20.90
C PHE A 237 -5.38 -11.53 -20.37
N PHE A 238 -5.31 -11.70 -19.05
CA PHE A 238 -5.23 -13.00 -18.37
C PHE A 238 -6.35 -13.95 -18.79
N ASN A 239 -7.58 -13.43 -18.90
CA ASN A 239 -8.74 -14.24 -19.28
C ASN A 239 -8.69 -14.76 -20.72
N PHE A 240 -7.79 -14.25 -21.56
CA PHE A 240 -7.59 -14.71 -22.94
C PHE A 240 -6.52 -15.81 -23.06
N PHE A 241 -5.70 -16.03 -22.03
CA PHE A 241 -4.71 -17.10 -22.06
C PHE A 241 -5.34 -18.46 -21.68
N PRO A 242 -4.94 -19.55 -22.35
CA PRO A 242 -5.30 -20.90 -21.95
C PRO A 242 -4.93 -21.19 -20.48
N ASN A 243 -5.83 -21.82 -19.74
CA ASN A 243 -5.67 -22.01 -18.28
C ASN A 243 -4.37 -22.73 -17.87
N PHE A 244 -3.80 -23.58 -18.71
CA PHE A 244 -2.56 -24.31 -18.41
C PHE A 244 -1.30 -23.42 -18.46
N LEU A 245 -1.35 -22.31 -19.22
CA LEU A 245 -0.24 -21.34 -19.30
C LEU A 245 -0.25 -20.35 -18.13
N ASN A 246 -1.39 -20.15 -17.50
CA ASN A 246 -1.60 -19.13 -16.47
C ASN A 246 -0.58 -19.24 -15.32
N THR A 247 -0.38 -20.44 -14.77
CA THR A 247 0.62 -20.64 -13.69
C THR A 247 2.05 -20.34 -14.15
N HIS A 248 2.40 -20.68 -15.39
CA HIS A 248 3.73 -20.42 -15.94
C HIS A 248 3.96 -18.93 -16.15
N ILE A 249 2.96 -18.21 -16.67
CA ILE A 249 3.00 -16.75 -16.86
C ILE A 249 3.15 -16.05 -15.51
N PHE A 250 2.36 -16.41 -14.49
CA PHE A 250 2.50 -15.77 -13.18
C PHE A 250 3.86 -16.05 -12.53
N LYS A 251 4.38 -17.28 -12.62
CA LYS A 251 5.73 -17.58 -12.12
C LYS A 251 6.81 -16.82 -12.88
N PHE A 252 6.65 -16.65 -14.19
CA PHE A 252 7.54 -15.84 -15.00
C PHE A 252 7.50 -14.36 -14.57
N LEU A 253 6.30 -13.77 -14.44
CA LEU A 253 6.14 -12.40 -13.98
C LEU A 253 6.69 -12.19 -12.57
N LEU A 254 6.41 -13.12 -11.64
CA LEU A 254 6.96 -13.11 -10.29
C LEU A 254 8.49 -13.05 -10.30
N ARG A 255 9.14 -13.86 -11.14
CA ARG A 255 10.61 -13.86 -11.30
C ARG A 255 11.12 -12.58 -11.95
N LEU A 256 10.41 -12.07 -12.96
CA LEU A 256 10.79 -10.89 -13.72
C LEU A 256 10.69 -9.61 -12.87
N THR A 257 9.59 -9.42 -12.15
CA THR A 257 9.34 -8.21 -11.35
C THR A 257 9.94 -8.30 -9.95
N GLY A 258 10.29 -9.51 -9.50
CA GLY A 258 10.70 -9.80 -8.14
C GLY A 258 9.52 -10.02 -7.18
N PRO A 259 9.67 -10.86 -6.12
CA PRO A 259 8.56 -11.23 -5.22
C PRO A 259 7.89 -10.06 -4.51
N ARG A 260 8.67 -9.07 -4.06
CA ARG A 260 8.17 -7.88 -3.35
C ARG A 260 7.28 -7.03 -4.26
N SER A 261 7.79 -6.63 -5.42
CA SER A 261 7.04 -5.79 -6.36
C SER A 261 5.81 -6.53 -6.90
N PHE A 262 5.93 -7.83 -7.18
CA PHE A 262 4.81 -8.64 -7.65
C PHE A 262 3.69 -8.73 -6.61
N SER A 263 4.02 -9.10 -5.36
CA SER A 263 3.04 -9.23 -4.28
C SER A 263 2.36 -7.89 -3.98
N ASN A 264 3.12 -6.80 -3.87
CA ASN A 264 2.55 -5.47 -3.65
C ASN A 264 1.57 -5.02 -4.74
N GLN A 265 1.81 -5.43 -6.00
CA GLN A 265 0.92 -5.10 -7.11
C GLN A 265 -0.33 -5.97 -7.13
N ILE A 266 -0.21 -7.28 -6.92
CA ILE A 266 -1.36 -8.20 -6.82
C ILE A 266 -2.29 -7.81 -5.67
N LEU A 267 -1.71 -7.37 -4.56
CA LEU A 267 -2.43 -6.93 -3.37
C LEU A 267 -2.89 -5.47 -3.47
N GLU A 268 -2.52 -4.73 -4.52
CA GLU A 268 -2.81 -3.29 -4.64
C GLU A 268 -2.33 -2.46 -3.43
N ILE A 269 -1.20 -2.80 -2.81
CA ILE A 269 -0.64 -2.08 -1.64
C ILE A 269 0.56 -1.19 -1.98
N ASN A 270 0.93 -1.10 -3.26
CA ASN A 270 2.07 -0.29 -3.70
C ASN A 270 1.70 1.20 -3.73
N ASN A 271 1.74 1.85 -2.57
CA ASN A 271 1.40 3.26 -2.42
C ASN A 271 2.68 4.08 -2.41
N PHE A 272 3.06 4.63 -3.57
CA PHE A 272 4.04 5.71 -3.59
C PHE A 272 3.35 7.00 -3.13
N TYR A 273 4.00 7.75 -2.26
CA TYR A 273 3.55 9.06 -1.81
C TYR A 273 4.45 10.16 -2.36
N THR A 274 3.85 11.28 -2.75
CA THR A 274 4.56 12.36 -3.41
C THR A 274 4.08 13.70 -2.88
N ASP A 275 5.01 14.64 -2.74
CA ASP A 275 4.71 16.05 -2.46
C ASP A 275 4.27 16.80 -3.73
N GLN A 276 4.52 16.20 -4.91
CA GLN A 276 4.20 16.74 -6.23
C GLN A 276 3.17 15.84 -6.92
N ASN A 277 2.20 16.42 -7.63
CA ASN A 277 1.07 15.69 -8.23
C ASN A 277 1.46 14.63 -9.29
N TYR A 278 2.70 14.64 -9.78
CA TYR A 278 3.20 13.71 -10.78
C TYR A 278 4.62 13.28 -10.45
N PHE A 279 4.80 12.02 -10.09
CA PHE A 279 6.10 11.38 -10.09
C PHE A 279 6.10 10.38 -11.23
N PHE A 280 6.63 10.80 -12.37
CA PHE A 280 7.10 9.84 -13.38
C PHE A 280 8.36 9.22 -12.79
N SER A 281 8.23 8.06 -12.14
CA SER A 281 9.40 7.21 -11.98
C SER A 281 9.72 6.68 -13.37
N ASN A 282 10.59 7.37 -14.10
CA ASN A 282 11.27 6.71 -15.20
C ASN A 282 12.05 5.57 -14.56
N ALA A 283 11.50 4.37 -14.59
CA ALA A 283 12.15 3.18 -14.05
C ALA A 283 13.55 2.99 -14.67
N ILE A 284 13.84 3.63 -15.80
CA ILE A 284 15.16 3.66 -16.44
C ILE A 284 16.17 4.49 -15.64
N ASP A 285 15.78 5.62 -15.05
CA ASP A 285 16.64 6.44 -14.18
C ASP A 285 16.75 5.84 -12.77
N ASP A 286 15.63 5.29 -12.23
CA ASP A 286 15.63 4.61 -10.93
C ASP A 286 16.34 3.24 -10.95
N ASN A 287 16.42 2.56 -12.11
CA ASN A 287 17.24 1.35 -12.30
C ASN A 287 18.75 1.63 -12.21
N GLN A 288 19.18 2.90 -12.23
CA GLN A 288 20.56 3.26 -11.90
C GLN A 288 20.78 3.40 -10.38
N SER A 289 19.70 3.52 -9.60
CA SER A 289 19.80 3.50 -8.14
C SER A 289 19.90 2.04 -7.69
N SER A 290 21.00 1.72 -7.02
CA SER A 290 21.28 0.36 -6.56
C SER A 290 20.43 -0.05 -5.33
N SER A 291 19.36 0.68 -5.02
CA SER A 291 18.52 0.46 -3.83
C SER A 291 17.16 -0.15 -4.18
N LEU A 292 16.65 -0.99 -3.29
CA LEU A 292 15.29 -1.54 -3.35
C LEU A 292 14.22 -0.56 -2.81
N PHE A 293 14.63 0.60 -2.29
CA PHE A 293 13.76 1.62 -1.73
C PHE A 293 13.95 2.93 -2.47
N PHE A 294 12.84 3.57 -2.81
CA PHE A 294 12.81 4.79 -3.61
C PHE A 294 12.08 5.89 -2.85
N LYS A 295 12.23 7.12 -3.33
CA LYS A 295 11.42 8.25 -2.88
C LYS A 295 9.93 7.88 -2.99
N GLY A 296 9.18 8.22 -1.94
CA GLY A 296 7.76 7.94 -1.83
C GLY A 296 7.40 6.58 -1.23
N ASN A 297 8.38 5.70 -1.00
CA ASN A 297 8.19 4.50 -0.19
C ASN A 297 8.32 4.82 1.30
N PHE A 298 7.68 4.02 2.14
CA PHE A 298 8.04 3.98 3.56
C PHE A 298 9.35 3.23 3.73
N PHE A 299 10.19 3.77 4.62
CA PHE A 299 11.39 3.11 5.08
C PHE A 299 11.03 1.79 5.78
N PRO A 300 11.79 0.70 5.59
CA PRO A 300 11.46 -0.58 6.21
C PRO A 300 11.56 -0.49 7.74
N GLU A 301 10.75 -1.28 8.43
CA GLU A 301 10.93 -1.44 9.87
C GLU A 301 12.20 -2.25 10.13
N ILE A 302 13.16 -1.61 10.79
CA ILE A 302 14.45 -2.21 11.13
C ILE A 302 14.58 -2.23 12.65
N LYS A 303 14.88 -3.41 13.19
CA LYS A 303 15.23 -3.57 14.60
C LYS A 303 16.71 -3.22 14.79
N ILE A 304 16.99 -2.45 15.83
CA ILE A 304 18.36 -2.14 16.24
C ILE A 304 18.86 -3.30 17.08
N GLU A 305 20.00 -3.87 16.74
CA GLU A 305 20.61 -4.96 17.50
C GLU A 305 20.90 -4.53 18.94
N GLY A 306 20.65 -5.44 19.90
CA GLY A 306 20.80 -5.16 21.32
C GLY A 306 19.76 -4.19 21.89
N SER A 307 18.73 -3.82 21.13
CA SER A 307 17.68 -2.88 21.54
C SER A 307 16.29 -3.44 21.23
N SER A 308 15.31 -3.10 22.07
CA SER A 308 13.89 -3.33 21.76
C SER A 308 13.32 -2.29 20.79
N LYS A 309 14.11 -1.27 20.43
CA LYS A 309 13.68 -0.14 19.61
C LYS A 309 13.88 -0.41 18.12
N SER A 310 12.95 0.08 17.30
CA SER A 310 13.08 0.12 15.85
C SER A 310 13.66 1.45 15.36
N ILE A 311 14.08 1.50 14.10
CA ILE A 311 14.59 2.69 13.42
C ILE A 311 13.63 3.88 13.50
N PHE A 312 12.32 3.63 13.49
CA PHE A 312 11.30 4.67 13.60
C PHE A 312 11.36 5.44 14.92
N SER A 313 11.89 4.84 15.99
CA SER A 313 12.10 5.53 17.27
C SER A 313 13.21 6.59 17.22
N LEU A 314 14.08 6.53 16.21
CA LEU A 314 15.20 7.46 16.01
C LEU A 314 14.83 8.65 15.10
N LEU A 315 13.70 8.58 14.40
CA LEU A 315 13.21 9.63 13.49
C LEU A 315 12.60 10.79 14.27
N LYS A 316 13.43 11.76 14.66
CA LYS A 316 13.03 12.90 15.52
C LYS A 316 13.02 14.26 14.81
N GLY A 317 13.78 14.41 13.73
CA GLY A 317 13.87 15.66 12.97
C GLY A 317 12.82 15.74 11.85
N GLU A 318 12.52 16.95 11.38
CA GLU A 318 11.67 17.19 10.19
C GLU A 318 12.17 16.43 8.96
N SER A 319 13.49 16.28 8.86
CA SER A 319 14.15 15.35 7.95
C SER A 319 15.26 14.63 8.71
N ASN A 320 15.37 13.32 8.50
CA ASN A 320 16.32 12.46 9.16
C ASN A 320 17.23 11.83 8.10
N LEU A 321 18.53 12.05 8.22
CA LEU A 321 19.52 11.43 7.37
C LEU A 321 19.85 10.04 7.89
N ILE A 322 19.68 9.02 7.05
CA ILE A 322 20.12 7.66 7.34
C ILE A 322 21.23 7.32 6.37
N CYS A 323 22.43 7.06 6.90
CA CYS A 323 23.59 6.64 6.12
C CYS A 323 24.44 5.64 6.89
N SER A 324 25.40 5.02 6.20
CA SER A 324 26.38 4.16 6.84
C SER A 324 27.22 4.95 7.85
N SER A 325 27.56 4.31 8.97
CA SER A 325 28.51 4.80 9.97
C SER A 325 29.89 5.15 9.40
N ASN A 326 30.24 4.57 8.25
CA ASN A 326 31.50 4.87 7.56
C ASN A 326 31.50 6.30 6.99
N PHE A 327 30.32 6.91 6.83
CA PHE A 327 30.18 8.30 6.45
C PHE A 327 29.82 9.11 7.69
N SER A 328 30.62 10.11 8.02
CA SER A 328 30.36 11.08 9.09
C SER A 328 30.01 12.45 8.51
N PRO A 329 28.82 12.62 7.90
CA PRO A 329 28.43 13.89 7.31
C PRO A 329 28.27 14.94 8.42
N LYS A 330 28.96 16.07 8.29
CA LYS A 330 28.76 17.23 9.17
C LYS A 330 27.54 18.02 8.72
N GLN A 331 26.35 17.48 8.96
CA GLN A 331 25.08 18.14 8.62
C GLN A 331 24.32 18.57 9.87
N LYS A 332 23.50 19.62 9.74
CA LYS A 332 22.64 20.15 10.82
C LYS A 332 21.34 19.36 11.02
N ILE A 333 21.12 18.31 10.23
CA ILE A 333 19.93 17.46 10.31
C ILE A 333 20.17 16.26 11.21
N ASN A 334 19.09 15.71 11.78
CA ASN A 334 19.17 14.52 12.62
C ASN A 334 19.78 13.36 11.82
N THR A 335 20.99 12.94 12.17
CA THR A 335 21.75 11.94 11.42
C THR A 335 21.76 10.64 12.20
N ILE A 336 21.27 9.57 11.56
CA ILE A 336 21.20 8.22 12.09
C ILE A 336 22.24 7.40 11.34
N LEU A 337 23.31 7.07 12.06
CA LEU A 337 24.40 6.24 11.54
C LEU A 337 24.08 4.78 11.80
N LEU A 338 23.97 4.01 10.72
CA LEU A 338 23.72 2.58 10.75
C LEU A 338 25.00 1.82 10.49
N ALA A 339 25.26 0.82 11.33
CA ALA A 339 26.47 0.02 11.33
C ALA A 339 26.13 -1.46 11.12
N ASN A 340 26.96 -2.15 10.34
CA ASN A 340 26.92 -3.60 10.23
C ASN A 340 27.60 -4.28 11.44
N SER A 341 27.56 -5.60 11.50
CA SER A 341 28.09 -6.39 12.62
C SER A 341 29.61 -6.16 12.87
N TYR A 342 30.35 -5.84 11.81
CA TYR A 342 31.81 -5.63 11.82
C TYR A 342 32.26 -4.25 12.31
N SER A 343 31.33 -3.31 12.51
CA SER A 343 31.63 -1.97 13.01
C SER A 343 32.15 -2.00 14.45
N LYS A 344 33.29 -1.32 14.67
CA LYS A 344 33.94 -1.15 15.98
C LYS A 344 33.41 0.03 16.78
N ASN A 345 32.56 0.89 16.19
CA ASN A 345 32.02 2.06 16.89
C ASN A 345 30.87 1.65 17.81
N GLN A 346 30.95 2.06 19.08
CA GLN A 346 29.95 1.73 20.10
C GLN A 346 28.70 2.62 20.06
N TYR A 347 28.76 3.77 19.39
CA TYR A 347 27.68 4.77 19.38
C TYR A 347 26.73 4.65 18.17
N ASP A 348 27.05 3.81 17.20
CA ASP A 348 26.25 3.63 15.99
C ASP A 348 25.13 2.62 16.23
N ALA A 349 23.98 2.81 15.57
CA ALA A 349 22.89 1.87 15.65
C ALA A 349 23.23 0.62 14.82
N LYS A 350 23.56 -0.47 15.51
CA LYS A 350 23.89 -1.74 14.88
C LYS A 350 22.64 -2.39 14.29
N ILE A 351 22.78 -2.90 13.07
CA ILE A 351 21.75 -3.63 12.33
C ILE A 351 22.37 -4.89 11.73
N THR A 352 21.52 -5.89 11.47
CA THR A 352 21.97 -7.14 10.85
C THR A 352 22.57 -6.88 9.46
N ASP A 353 23.59 -7.64 9.09
CA ASP A 353 24.27 -7.50 7.80
C ASP A 353 23.31 -7.59 6.60
N SER A 354 22.33 -8.50 6.65
CA SER A 354 21.32 -8.62 5.59
C SER A 354 20.48 -7.37 5.39
N VAL A 355 20.16 -6.65 6.47
CA VAL A 355 19.43 -5.37 6.41
C VAL A 355 20.33 -4.26 5.89
N TYR A 356 21.60 -4.25 6.32
CA TYR A 356 22.58 -3.28 5.84
C TYR A 356 22.78 -3.39 4.32
N GLU A 357 22.89 -4.62 3.80
CA GLU A 357 22.96 -4.91 2.37
C GLU A 357 21.66 -4.57 1.64
N LEU A 358 20.49 -4.90 2.22
CA LEU A 358 19.18 -4.57 1.65
C LEU A 358 18.99 -3.07 1.44
N LEU A 359 19.50 -2.26 2.36
CA LEU A 359 19.51 -0.81 2.27
C LEU A 359 20.66 -0.26 1.41
N ASN A 360 21.63 -1.09 1.04
CA ASN A 360 22.80 -0.71 0.25
C ASN A 360 23.50 0.56 0.78
N LEU A 361 23.70 0.60 2.09
CA LEU A 361 24.21 1.78 2.81
C LEU A 361 25.65 2.15 2.46
N ASP A 362 26.39 1.24 1.81
CA ASP A 362 27.73 1.54 1.28
C ASP A 362 27.66 2.52 0.11
N LYS A 363 26.59 2.46 -0.70
CA LYS A 363 26.44 3.29 -1.90
C LYS A 363 25.48 4.45 -1.72
N CYS A 364 24.42 4.27 -0.94
CA CYS A 364 23.32 5.23 -0.86
C CYS A 364 23.07 5.73 0.56
N TYR A 365 22.52 6.94 0.65
CA TYR A 365 21.89 7.48 1.85
C TYR A 365 20.41 7.77 1.59
N TYR A 366 19.67 7.93 2.69
CA TYR A 366 18.24 8.20 2.67
C TYR A 366 17.95 9.47 3.47
N LEU A 367 17.07 10.32 2.94
CA LEU A 367 16.36 11.30 3.75
C LEU A 367 14.96 10.76 4.04
N VAL A 368 14.64 10.69 5.33
CA VAL A 368 13.42 10.07 5.83
C VAL A 368 12.69 11.05 6.75
N SER A 369 11.40 11.24 6.52
CA SER A 369 10.57 12.11 7.34
C SER A 369 10.23 11.46 8.70
N PRO A 370 9.67 12.21 9.68
CA PRO A 370 9.23 11.66 10.96
C PRO A 370 8.21 10.52 10.86
N SER A 371 7.37 10.52 9.82
CA SER A 371 6.41 9.45 9.55
C SER A 371 7.05 8.19 8.97
N GLY A 372 8.32 8.26 8.55
CA GLY A 372 9.02 7.16 7.90
C GLY A 372 8.99 7.21 6.38
N LEU A 373 8.46 8.27 5.78
CA LEU A 373 8.40 8.42 4.34
C LEU A 373 9.79 8.79 3.80
N ILE A 374 10.26 8.08 2.78
CA ILE A 374 11.50 8.39 2.09
C ILE A 374 11.26 9.60 1.17
N THR A 375 11.90 10.72 1.48
CA THR A 375 11.80 11.96 0.70
C THR A 375 12.91 12.10 -0.33
N MET A 376 14.03 11.39 -0.14
CA MET A 376 15.15 11.34 -1.06
C MET A 376 15.97 10.06 -0.87
N VAL A 377 16.51 9.54 -1.97
CA VAL A 377 17.55 8.50 -2.01
C VAL A 377 18.61 8.98 -2.99
N ASP A 378 19.88 8.96 -2.57
CA ASP A 378 20.98 9.46 -3.39
C ASP A 378 22.30 8.79 -2.99
N LEU A 379 23.34 8.95 -3.80
CA LEU A 379 24.65 8.34 -3.59
C LEU A 379 25.42 9.02 -2.46
N ASN A 380 26.13 8.23 -1.66
CA ASN A 380 26.99 8.72 -0.58
C ASN A 380 28.08 9.68 -1.10
N SER A 381 28.49 9.56 -2.37
CA SER A 381 29.42 10.50 -3.03
C SER A 381 28.91 11.95 -3.06
N ASN A 382 27.60 12.15 -2.95
CA ASN A 382 26.95 13.45 -3.05
C ASN A 382 26.75 14.12 -1.68
N LEU A 383 26.88 13.38 -0.56
CA LEU A 383 26.68 13.89 0.81
C LEU A 383 27.55 15.11 1.16
N ASN A 384 28.74 15.19 0.58
CA ASN A 384 29.73 16.24 0.85
C ASN A 384 29.88 17.24 -0.32
N GLN A 385 29.17 17.05 -1.42
CA GLN A 385 29.19 18.00 -2.53
C GLN A 385 28.30 19.18 -2.14
N LYS A 386 28.89 20.38 -2.03
CA LYS A 386 28.10 21.61 -1.90
C LYS A 386 27.22 21.72 -3.15
N SER A 387 25.92 21.46 -3.00
CA SER A 387 24.96 21.67 -4.07
C SER A 387 24.95 23.15 -4.44
N SER A 388 25.63 23.53 -5.52
CA SER A 388 25.24 24.74 -6.23
C SER A 388 23.85 24.44 -6.78
N LEU A 389 22.83 25.16 -6.30
CA LEU A 389 21.54 25.20 -6.98
C LEU A 389 21.75 25.91 -8.34
N SER A 390 22.35 25.23 -9.31
CA SER A 390 22.00 25.47 -10.69
C SER A 390 20.92 24.43 -10.98
N SER A 391 19.70 24.90 -11.22
CA SER A 391 18.69 24.09 -11.89
C SER A 391 19.30 23.66 -13.23
N SER A 392 19.94 22.49 -13.25
CA SER A 392 20.36 21.88 -14.49
C SER A 392 19.06 21.59 -15.24
N LYS A 393 18.70 22.46 -16.20
CA LYS A 393 17.73 22.09 -17.23
C LYS A 393 18.21 20.75 -17.76
N SER A 394 17.48 19.69 -17.46
CA SER A 394 17.78 18.33 -17.89
C SER A 394 17.90 18.37 -19.42
N LYS A 395 19.12 18.46 -19.93
CA LYS A 395 19.39 18.22 -21.34
C LYS A 395 19.30 16.71 -21.49
N TYR A 396 18.09 16.23 -21.71
CA TYR A 396 17.87 14.87 -22.18
C TYR A 396 18.71 14.66 -23.44
N SER A 397 19.68 13.76 -23.36
CA SER A 397 20.56 13.40 -24.47
C SER A 397 19.96 12.33 -25.38
N ASP A 398 18.85 11.69 -24.96
CA ASP A 398 18.23 10.63 -25.73
C ASP A 398 17.16 11.18 -26.69
N THR A 399 17.43 11.04 -27.98
CA THR A 399 16.52 11.44 -29.07
C THR A 399 15.25 10.60 -29.09
N GLN A 400 15.28 9.35 -28.61
CA GLN A 400 14.10 8.47 -28.55
C GLN A 400 13.10 8.94 -27.49
N GLN A 401 13.59 9.35 -26.33
CA GLN A 401 12.75 9.88 -25.25
C GLN A 401 12.08 11.21 -25.65
N LYS A 402 12.79 12.07 -26.38
CA LYS A 402 12.25 13.34 -26.92
C LYS A 402 11.08 13.13 -27.89
N THR A 403 11.07 12.02 -28.63
CA THR A 403 9.93 11.64 -29.48
C THR A 403 8.74 11.10 -28.70
N LEU A 404 8.96 10.38 -27.58
CA LEU A 404 7.90 9.90 -26.69
C LEU A 404 7.21 11.07 -25.97
N ASP A 405 7.96 12.06 -25.51
CA ASP A 405 7.41 13.20 -24.78
C ASP A 405 6.74 14.24 -25.69
N ASN A 406 7.15 14.32 -26.96
CA ASN A 406 6.46 15.12 -27.98
C ASN A 406 5.18 14.44 -28.52
N PHE A 407 4.80 13.27 -27.99
CA PHE A 407 3.59 12.58 -28.37
C PHE A 407 2.36 13.35 -27.89
N ASN A 408 1.74 14.09 -28.81
CA ASN A 408 0.55 14.88 -28.52
C ASN A 408 -0.67 13.96 -28.38
N VAL A 409 -1.03 13.65 -27.13
CA VAL A 409 -2.15 12.78 -26.73
C VAL A 409 -3.47 13.19 -27.39
N ASN A 410 -3.67 14.48 -27.68
CA ASN A 410 -4.89 14.99 -28.31
C ASN A 410 -5.06 14.55 -29.77
N LYS A 411 -3.99 14.07 -30.42
CA LYS A 411 -4.04 13.49 -31.77
C LYS A 411 -4.11 11.96 -31.77
N PHE A 412 -3.98 11.32 -30.62
CA PHE A 412 -4.13 9.88 -30.51
C PHE A 412 -5.61 9.50 -30.49
N LYS A 413 -6.10 8.94 -31.60
CA LYS A 413 -7.38 8.22 -31.60
C LYS A 413 -7.07 6.76 -31.20
N PRO A 414 -7.40 6.32 -29.97
CA PRO A 414 -7.24 4.93 -29.60
C PRO A 414 -8.11 4.09 -30.55
N SER A 415 -7.46 3.32 -31.40
CA SER A 415 -8.10 2.25 -32.15
C SER A 415 -7.31 0.98 -31.89
N LEU A 416 -8.01 -0.08 -31.50
CA LEU A 416 -7.41 -1.40 -31.49
C LEU A 416 -6.89 -1.66 -32.91
N PRO A 417 -5.65 -2.15 -33.09
CA PRO A 417 -5.22 -2.60 -34.40
C PRO A 417 -6.28 -3.59 -34.91
N LYS A 418 -6.74 -3.43 -36.16
CA LYS A 418 -7.74 -4.34 -36.74
C LYS A 418 -7.11 -5.74 -36.82
N ILE A 419 -7.33 -6.55 -35.80
CA ILE A 419 -6.86 -7.93 -35.77
C ILE A 419 -7.68 -8.70 -36.81
N LYS A 420 -7.09 -8.97 -37.97
CA LYS A 420 -7.65 -9.93 -38.93
C LYS A 420 -7.37 -11.34 -38.41
N LEU A 421 -8.22 -11.84 -37.51
CA LEU A 421 -8.23 -13.26 -37.15
C LEU A 421 -8.73 -14.07 -38.36
N ARG A 422 -7.81 -14.58 -39.17
CA ARG A 422 -8.13 -15.67 -40.10
C ARG A 422 -8.18 -16.96 -39.28
N PHE A 423 -9.37 -17.40 -38.89
CA PHE A 423 -9.58 -18.75 -38.37
C PHE A 423 -9.54 -19.73 -39.55
N PRO A 424 -8.57 -20.65 -39.64
CA PRO A 424 -8.44 -21.54 -40.81
C PRO A 424 -9.38 -22.75 -40.78
N PHE A 425 -10.41 -22.79 -39.92
CA PHE A 425 -11.24 -23.99 -39.72
C PHE A 425 -12.73 -23.85 -40.01
N PHE A 426 -13.13 -22.86 -40.82
CA PHE A 426 -14.44 -22.86 -41.47
C PHE A 426 -14.28 -22.73 -42.98
N GLN A 427 -13.76 -23.79 -43.61
CA GLN A 427 -14.15 -24.07 -44.99
C GLN A 427 -15.60 -24.58 -44.93
N LYS A 428 -16.53 -23.77 -45.42
CA LYS A 428 -17.84 -24.29 -45.83
C LYS A 428 -17.63 -25.07 -47.13
N ASN A 429 -18.20 -26.27 -47.15
CA ASN A 429 -18.33 -27.18 -48.29
C ASN A 429 -18.62 -26.47 -49.61
#